data_AF-A0A3S1TIB0-F1
#
_entry.id   AF-A0A3S1TIB0-F1
#
_cell.length_a   1.000
_cell.length_b   1.000
_cell.length_c   1.000
_cell.angle_alpha   90.00
_cell.angle_beta   90.00
_cell.angle_gamma   90.00
#
_symmetry.space_group_name_H-M   'P 1'
#
loop_
_entity.id
_entity.type
_entity.pdbx_description
1 polymer ?
#
loop_
_entity_poly.entity_id
_entity_poly.type
_entity_poly.pdbx_seq_one_letter_code
_entity_poly.pdbx_strand_id
1 'polypeptide(L)'
;MTSNDPLLQPYQLKHLTLKNRVMSTSHEPAYSEDGMPKQRYRLYHAEKAKGGMALTMTAGSAIVSRDSPAAFGNLHVYDDRIVPWLAELADACHEHDCKVMIQITHLGRRTGWNKADWLPVLSASPVREPAHRAFPKTIEDWDIERIVADYASAAQRCQAAGLDGIEFESYGHLMDGFWSPATNHRDDEF
;
A
#
# COMPACT_ATOMS: atom_id res chain seq x y z
N MET A 1 3.85 23.54 -28.22
CA MET A 1 4.91 24.12 -27.37
C MET A 1 4.78 23.48 -26.01
N THR A 2 5.86 22.98 -25.43
CA THR A 2 5.88 22.58 -24.01
C THR A 2 5.53 23.81 -23.16
N SER A 3 4.66 23.63 -22.16
CA SER A 3 4.32 24.72 -21.22
C SER A 3 5.59 25.26 -20.57
N ASN A 4 5.59 26.51 -20.09
CA ASN A 4 6.65 27.03 -19.19
C ASN A 4 6.25 26.93 -17.71
N ASP A 5 5.07 26.37 -17.41
CA ASP A 5 4.62 26.14 -16.05
C ASP A 5 5.52 25.09 -15.36
N PRO A 6 6.14 25.39 -14.21
CA PRO A 6 6.96 24.44 -13.46
C PRO A 6 6.23 23.14 -13.08
N LEU A 7 4.92 23.19 -12.84
CA LEU A 7 4.11 22.02 -12.49
C LEU A 7 3.92 21.07 -13.69
N LEU A 8 3.92 21.63 -14.90
CA LEU A 8 3.70 20.88 -16.15
C LEU A 8 5.01 20.45 -16.82
N GLN A 9 6.17 20.72 -16.21
CA GLN A 9 7.44 20.19 -16.69
C GLN A 9 7.61 18.72 -16.31
N PRO A 10 8.26 17.91 -17.16
CA PRO A 10 8.66 16.55 -16.80
C PRO A 10 9.51 16.50 -15.52
N TYR A 11 9.47 15.36 -14.85
CA TYR A 11 10.27 15.08 -13.66
C TYR A 11 10.90 13.69 -13.75
N GLN A 12 12.22 13.62 -13.53
CA GLN A 12 12.96 12.36 -13.51
C GLN A 12 13.05 11.84 -12.07
N LEU A 13 12.34 10.75 -11.77
CA LEU A 13 12.43 10.02 -10.52
C LEU A 13 13.25 8.75 -10.72
N LYS A 14 14.57 8.84 -10.48
CA LYS A 14 15.53 7.75 -10.76
C LYS A 14 15.39 7.25 -12.20
N HIS A 15 14.77 6.09 -12.41
CA HIS A 15 14.56 5.45 -13.71
C HIS A 15 13.23 5.84 -14.37
N LEU A 16 12.29 6.44 -13.64
CA LEU A 16 10.98 6.84 -14.14
C LEU A 16 10.98 8.29 -14.61
N THR A 17 10.52 8.52 -15.82
CA THR A 17 10.18 9.87 -16.30
C THR A 17 8.68 10.09 -16.13
N LEU A 18 8.32 11.09 -15.33
CA LEU A 18 6.94 11.56 -15.19
C LEU A 18 6.71 12.72 -16.16
N LYS A 19 5.64 12.67 -16.97
CA LYS A 19 5.33 13.71 -17.98
C LYS A 19 5.04 15.10 -17.40
N ASN A 20 4.67 15.17 -16.13
CA ASN A 20 4.47 16.40 -15.35
C ASN A 20 4.61 16.07 -13.85
N ARG A 21 4.40 17.08 -12.98
CA ARG A 21 4.53 16.95 -11.51
C ARG A 21 3.19 16.82 -10.79
N VAL A 22 2.13 16.45 -11.52
CA VAL A 22 0.79 16.24 -10.96
C VAL A 22 0.62 14.77 -10.65
N MET A 23 0.34 14.48 -9.38
CA MET A 23 0.07 13.12 -8.91
C MET A 23 -1.17 13.05 -8.03
N SER A 24 -1.83 11.90 -8.04
CA SER A 24 -2.80 11.51 -7.01
C SER A 24 -2.06 10.74 -5.93
N THR A 25 -2.13 11.20 -4.68
CA THR A 25 -1.55 10.48 -3.53
C THR A 25 -2.32 9.21 -3.21
N SER A 26 -1.68 8.32 -2.46
CA SER A 26 -2.26 7.08 -1.95
C SER A 26 -3.47 7.41 -1.09
N HIS A 27 -4.61 6.78 -1.37
CA HIS A 27 -5.82 6.84 -0.58
C HIS A 27 -6.71 5.64 -0.95
N GLU A 28 -7.50 5.18 0.01
CA GLU A 28 -8.38 4.04 -0.22
C GLU A 28 -9.79 4.53 -0.61
N PRO A 29 -10.21 4.39 -1.88
CA PRO A 29 -11.56 4.73 -2.30
C PRO A 29 -12.63 3.76 -1.76
N ALA A 30 -12.22 2.63 -1.16
CA ALA A 30 -13.08 1.55 -0.70
C ALA A 30 -13.92 0.92 -1.83
N TYR A 31 -13.30 0.79 -3.01
CA TYR A 31 -13.89 0.16 -4.21
C TYR A 31 -13.36 -1.25 -4.48
N SER A 32 -12.59 -1.82 -3.55
CA SER A 32 -12.14 -3.21 -3.64
C SER A 32 -13.31 -4.18 -3.64
N GLU A 33 -13.21 -5.25 -4.42
CA GLU A 33 -14.13 -6.39 -4.36
C GLU A 33 -13.31 -7.64 -4.02
N ASP A 34 -13.62 -8.29 -2.89
CA ASP A 34 -12.87 -9.44 -2.37
C ASP A 34 -11.36 -9.15 -2.16
N GLY A 35 -11.01 -7.89 -1.86
CA GLY A 35 -9.63 -7.42 -1.75
C GLY A 35 -8.91 -7.21 -3.09
N MET A 36 -9.65 -7.24 -4.21
CA MET A 36 -9.10 -7.08 -5.57
C MET A 36 -9.53 -5.75 -6.20
N PRO A 37 -8.67 -5.10 -7.00
CA PRO A 37 -9.00 -3.87 -7.72
C PRO A 37 -9.74 -4.17 -9.02
N LYS A 38 -10.97 -4.70 -8.92
CA LYS A 38 -11.83 -5.01 -10.08
C LYS A 38 -12.28 -3.73 -10.81
N GLN A 39 -13.26 -3.86 -11.71
CA GLN A 39 -13.63 -2.84 -12.69
C GLN A 39 -13.83 -1.43 -12.11
N ARG A 40 -14.56 -1.25 -11.00
CA ARG A 40 -14.81 0.08 -10.42
C ARG A 40 -13.52 0.76 -9.95
N TYR A 41 -12.65 -0.01 -9.29
CA TYR A 41 -11.34 0.48 -8.82
C TYR A 41 -10.46 0.88 -10.00
N ARG A 42 -10.40 0.03 -11.04
CA ARG A 42 -9.65 0.29 -12.27
C ARG A 42 -10.09 1.59 -12.95
N LEU A 43 -11.40 1.74 -13.18
CA LEU A 43 -11.96 2.93 -13.85
C LEU A 43 -11.68 4.22 -13.06
N TYR A 44 -11.71 4.16 -11.72
CA TYR A 44 -11.41 5.32 -10.88
C TYR A 44 -9.99 5.89 -11.13
N HIS A 45 -8.99 5.02 -11.31
CA HIS A 45 -7.63 5.46 -11.63
C HIS A 45 -7.44 5.78 -13.13
N ALA A 46 -8.10 5.05 -14.03
CA ALA A 46 -8.04 5.33 -15.46
C ALA A 46 -8.60 6.72 -15.82
N GLU A 47 -9.73 7.13 -15.21
CA GLU A 47 -10.29 8.48 -15.45
C GLU A 47 -9.35 9.60 -14.95
N LYS A 48 -8.67 9.36 -13.83
CA LYS A 48 -7.61 10.23 -13.32
C LYS A 48 -6.43 10.35 -14.30
N ALA A 49 -5.97 9.21 -14.83
CA ALA A 49 -4.90 9.16 -15.83
C ALA A 49 -5.27 9.90 -17.13
N LYS A 50 -6.50 9.70 -17.62
CA LYS A 50 -7.10 10.39 -18.77
C LYS A 50 -7.16 11.91 -18.59
N GLY A 51 -7.33 12.37 -17.35
CA GLY A 51 -7.25 13.79 -16.96
C GLY A 51 -5.85 14.41 -17.09
N GLY A 52 -4.82 13.62 -17.37
CA GLY A 52 -3.48 14.11 -17.67
C GLY A 52 -2.47 14.07 -16.51
N MET A 53 -2.79 13.41 -15.39
CA MET A 53 -1.80 13.23 -14.32
C MET A 53 -0.64 12.33 -14.74
N ALA A 54 0.54 12.56 -14.15
CA ALA A 54 1.73 11.78 -14.47
C ALA A 54 1.91 10.54 -13.60
N LEU A 55 1.37 10.54 -12.38
CA LEU A 55 1.46 9.43 -11.46
C LEU A 55 0.15 9.27 -10.68
N THR A 56 -0.38 8.05 -10.65
CA THR A 56 -1.42 7.67 -9.71
C THR A 56 -0.85 6.69 -8.70
N MET A 57 -0.86 7.08 -7.44
CA MET A 57 -0.67 6.14 -6.33
C MET A 57 -1.99 5.41 -6.10
N THR A 58 -1.90 4.10 -5.98
CA THR A 58 -3.01 3.19 -5.73
C THR A 58 -2.95 2.68 -4.29
N ALA A 59 -4.09 2.17 -3.85
CA ALA A 59 -4.42 1.86 -2.47
C ALA A 59 -4.32 3.08 -1.56
N GLY A 60 -4.75 2.90 -0.32
CA GLY A 60 -4.40 3.73 0.81
C GLY A 60 -4.27 2.79 1.98
N SER A 61 -3.18 2.01 1.93
CA SER A 61 -2.83 0.78 2.65
C SER A 61 -3.24 -0.55 1.99
N ALA A 62 -2.51 -1.04 0.99
CA ALA A 62 -2.64 -2.44 0.51
C ALA A 62 -1.94 -3.43 1.45
N ILE A 63 -2.61 -4.52 1.81
CA ILE A 63 -2.18 -5.45 2.86
C ILE A 63 -1.20 -6.49 2.34
N VAL A 64 -0.01 -6.54 2.94
CA VAL A 64 1.06 -7.49 2.56
C VAL A 64 1.00 -8.83 3.27
N SER A 65 0.24 -8.98 4.37
CA SER A 65 0.16 -10.24 5.11
C SER A 65 -1.23 -10.56 5.68
N ARG A 66 -1.50 -11.86 5.87
CA ARG A 66 -2.80 -12.39 6.33
C ARG A 66 -3.14 -12.02 7.77
N ASP A 67 -2.13 -11.84 8.62
CA ASP A 67 -2.26 -11.40 10.02
C ASP A 67 -2.41 -9.87 10.16
N SER A 68 -2.59 -9.17 9.04
CA SER A 68 -3.04 -7.77 8.97
C SER A 68 -4.44 -7.67 8.34
N PRO A 69 -5.52 -8.14 8.99
CA PRO A 69 -6.86 -8.08 8.45
C PRO A 69 -7.22 -6.70 7.92
N ALA A 70 -7.88 -6.61 6.76
CA ALA A 70 -8.31 -5.34 6.19
C ALA A 70 -9.20 -4.57 7.17
N ALA A 71 -8.85 -3.31 7.44
CA ALA A 71 -9.63 -2.46 8.33
C ALA A 71 -10.83 -1.84 7.60
N PHE A 72 -10.70 -1.64 6.30
CA PHE A 72 -11.67 -1.08 5.36
C PHE A 72 -11.46 -1.74 3.98
N GLY A 73 -11.80 -1.10 2.86
CA GLY A 73 -11.69 -1.68 1.51
C GLY A 73 -10.26 -1.87 0.98
N ASN A 74 -9.32 -2.28 1.84
CA ASN A 74 -7.92 -2.48 1.50
C ASN A 74 -7.75 -3.58 0.44
N LEU A 75 -6.79 -3.38 -0.47
CA LEU A 75 -6.37 -4.43 -1.40
C LEU A 75 -5.54 -5.51 -0.69
N HIS A 76 -5.63 -6.76 -1.12
CA HIS A 76 -4.91 -7.90 -0.56
C HIS A 76 -3.71 -8.28 -1.43
N VAL A 77 -2.59 -7.57 -1.27
CA VAL A 77 -1.39 -7.81 -2.09
C VAL A 77 -0.59 -9.04 -1.65
N TYR A 78 -0.99 -9.68 -0.56
CA TYR A 78 -0.48 -11.01 -0.16
C TYR A 78 -1.01 -12.16 -1.03
N ASP A 79 -2.06 -11.93 -1.83
CA ASP A 79 -2.75 -12.96 -2.61
C ASP A 79 -2.36 -12.89 -4.09
N ASP A 80 -1.89 -14.00 -4.66
CA ASP A 80 -1.45 -14.07 -6.06
C ASP A 80 -2.54 -13.68 -7.07
N ARG A 81 -3.82 -13.85 -6.70
CA ARG A 81 -4.96 -13.47 -7.55
C ARG A 81 -4.97 -11.98 -7.89
N ILE A 82 -4.28 -11.14 -7.12
CA ILE A 82 -4.25 -9.68 -7.34
C ILE A 82 -3.47 -9.27 -8.60
N VAL A 83 -2.48 -10.08 -9.01
CA VAL A 83 -1.54 -9.74 -10.10
C VAL A 83 -2.26 -9.39 -11.41
N PRO A 84 -3.16 -10.22 -11.96
CA PRO A 84 -3.86 -9.87 -13.20
C PRO A 84 -4.71 -8.59 -13.07
N TRP A 85 -5.33 -8.35 -11.91
CA TRP A 85 -6.14 -7.14 -11.69
C TRP A 85 -5.28 -5.87 -11.63
N LEU A 86 -4.11 -5.95 -10.99
CA LEU A 86 -3.15 -4.84 -10.98
C LEU A 86 -2.55 -4.59 -12.37
N ALA A 87 -2.34 -5.63 -13.18
CA ALA A 87 -1.86 -5.49 -14.55
C ALA A 87 -2.88 -4.75 -15.42
N GLU A 88 -4.16 -5.13 -15.37
CA GLU A 88 -5.22 -4.41 -16.08
C GLU A 88 -5.33 -2.93 -15.65
N LEU A 89 -5.06 -2.65 -14.37
CA LEU A 89 -5.01 -1.28 -13.83
C LEU A 89 -3.80 -0.49 -14.34
N ALA A 90 -2.62 -1.12 -14.36
CA ALA A 90 -1.39 -0.54 -14.89
C ALA A 90 -1.57 -0.18 -16.37
N ASP A 91 -1.98 -1.14 -17.19
CA ASP A 91 -2.19 -0.98 -18.63
C ASP A 91 -3.15 0.18 -18.93
N ALA A 92 -4.30 0.23 -18.25
CA ALA A 92 -5.29 1.28 -18.44
C ALA A 92 -4.78 2.69 -18.10
N CYS A 93 -3.82 2.82 -17.17
CA CYS A 93 -3.20 4.11 -16.86
C CYS A 93 -2.04 4.43 -17.82
N HIS A 94 -1.26 3.41 -18.20
CA HIS A 94 -0.14 3.54 -19.13
C HIS A 94 -0.58 3.94 -20.54
N GLU A 95 -1.79 3.55 -20.97
CA GLU A 95 -2.44 4.05 -22.20
C GLU A 95 -2.50 5.59 -22.28
N HIS A 96 -2.45 6.26 -21.13
CA HIS A 96 -2.47 7.71 -21.01
C HIS A 96 -1.12 8.30 -20.58
N ASP A 97 -0.01 7.55 -20.65
CA ASP A 97 1.31 7.96 -20.13
C ASP A 97 1.23 8.41 -18.66
N CYS A 98 0.46 7.69 -17.85
CA CYS A 98 0.35 7.88 -16.40
C CYS A 98 1.00 6.69 -15.70
N LYS A 99 2.00 6.95 -14.86
CA LYS A 99 2.66 5.92 -14.06
C LYS A 99 1.75 5.46 -12.93
N VAL A 100 1.91 4.21 -12.50
CA VAL A 100 1.13 3.59 -11.43
C VAL A 100 2.06 3.04 -10.38
N MET A 101 1.89 3.50 -9.14
CA MET A 101 2.54 2.92 -7.98
C MET A 101 1.49 2.46 -6.97
N ILE A 102 1.90 1.67 -5.99
CA ILE A 102 1.00 1.18 -4.93
C ILE A 102 1.61 1.38 -3.55
N GLN A 103 0.79 1.83 -2.61
CA GLN A 103 1.19 1.92 -1.21
C GLN A 103 0.86 0.61 -0.49
N ILE A 104 1.90 -0.08 -0.04
CA ILE A 104 1.80 -1.37 0.65
C ILE A 104 2.11 -1.24 2.14
N THR A 105 1.48 -2.08 2.95
CA THR A 105 1.60 -2.02 4.39
C THR A 105 1.22 -3.32 5.10
N HIS A 106 1.63 -3.38 6.37
CA HIS A 106 1.03 -4.18 7.41
C HIS A 106 0.42 -3.22 8.44
N LEU A 107 -0.91 -3.28 8.67
CA LEU A 107 -1.63 -2.34 9.53
C LEU A 107 -1.17 -2.36 10.98
N GLY A 108 -0.56 -3.48 11.40
CA GLY A 108 -0.13 -3.70 12.77
C GLY A 108 -1.33 -3.60 13.71
N ARG A 109 -1.25 -2.70 14.70
CA ARG A 109 -2.34 -2.46 15.65
C ARG A 109 -3.53 -1.65 15.11
N ARG A 110 -3.47 -1.13 13.87
CA ARG A 110 -4.54 -0.34 13.24
C ARG A 110 -5.59 -1.22 12.53
N THR A 111 -5.91 -2.36 13.13
CA THR A 111 -6.95 -3.27 12.66
C THR A 111 -7.46 -4.15 13.82
N GLY A 112 -8.39 -5.07 13.56
CA GLY A 112 -8.96 -5.97 14.55
C GLY A 112 -8.70 -7.44 14.22
N TRP A 113 -8.32 -8.24 15.23
CA TRP A 113 -8.07 -9.68 15.12
C TRP A 113 -9.29 -10.47 14.61
N ASN A 114 -10.49 -9.99 14.93
CA ASN A 114 -11.77 -10.63 14.59
C ASN A 114 -12.32 -10.26 13.21
N LYS A 115 -11.51 -9.67 12.31
CA LYS A 115 -11.96 -9.23 10.97
C LYS A 115 -11.63 -10.20 9.83
N ALA A 116 -10.81 -11.22 10.07
CA ALA A 116 -10.44 -12.21 9.06
C ALA A 116 -10.18 -13.58 9.73
N ASP A 117 -8.97 -14.10 9.62
CA ASP A 117 -8.57 -15.46 10.03
C ASP A 117 -8.45 -15.64 11.56
N TRP A 118 -8.97 -14.71 12.37
CA TRP A 118 -8.92 -14.73 13.83
C TRP A 118 -7.49 -14.77 14.41
N LEU A 119 -6.52 -14.25 13.65
CA LEU A 119 -5.12 -14.14 14.06
C LEU A 119 -4.88 -12.93 14.97
N PRO A 120 -3.93 -13.00 15.91
CA PRO A 120 -3.51 -11.84 16.69
C PRO A 120 -3.01 -10.72 15.78
N VAL A 121 -3.41 -9.48 16.07
CA VAL A 121 -2.81 -8.31 15.45
C VAL A 121 -1.45 -8.03 16.10
N LEU A 122 -0.45 -7.70 15.29
CA LEU A 122 0.93 -7.57 15.76
C LEU A 122 1.38 -6.11 15.87
N SER A 123 2.30 -5.83 16.80
CA SER A 123 2.97 -4.54 16.95
C SER A 123 4.27 -4.72 17.74
N ALA A 124 5.14 -3.70 17.73
CA ALA A 124 6.38 -3.69 18.51
C ALA A 124 6.16 -3.92 20.02
N SER A 125 5.04 -3.41 20.58
CA SER A 125 4.68 -3.55 22.00
C SER A 125 3.15 -3.59 22.17
N PRO A 126 2.61 -4.04 23.32
CA PRO A 126 1.17 -4.23 23.53
C PRO A 126 0.44 -2.91 23.84
N VAL A 127 0.74 -1.85 23.08
CA VAL A 127 0.14 -0.53 23.25
C VAL A 127 -1.16 -0.46 22.47
N ARG A 128 -2.27 -0.30 23.19
CA ARG A 128 -3.61 -0.20 22.62
C ARG A 128 -3.72 0.93 21.60
N GLU A 129 -4.28 0.64 20.42
CA GLU A 129 -4.53 1.66 19.39
C GLU A 129 -5.85 2.41 19.67
N PRO A 130 -5.87 3.77 19.70
CA PRO A 130 -7.08 4.53 20.04
C PRO A 130 -8.30 4.29 19.14
N ALA A 131 -8.13 4.24 17.81
CA ALA A 131 -9.25 4.21 16.85
C ALA A 131 -9.88 2.82 16.69
N HIS A 132 -9.07 1.80 16.47
CA HIS A 132 -9.46 0.40 16.25
C HIS A 132 -9.56 -0.38 17.56
N ARG A 133 -9.08 0.19 18.67
CA ARG A 133 -9.23 -0.35 20.04
C ARG A 133 -8.54 -1.69 20.26
N ALA A 134 -7.68 -2.10 19.33
CA ALA A 134 -6.99 -3.37 19.39
C ALA A 134 -5.87 -3.38 20.42
N PHE A 135 -5.68 -4.53 21.05
CA PHE A 135 -4.54 -4.84 21.90
C PHE A 135 -3.64 -5.78 21.12
N PRO A 136 -2.55 -5.26 20.53
CA PRO A 136 -1.67 -6.09 19.72
C PRO A 136 -0.88 -7.06 20.60
N LYS A 137 -0.61 -8.23 20.04
CA LYS A 137 0.46 -9.11 20.52
C LYS A 137 1.80 -8.46 20.20
N THR A 138 2.73 -8.55 21.15
CA THR A 138 4.13 -8.17 20.89
C THR A 138 4.70 -9.14 19.87
N ILE A 139 5.14 -8.61 18.75
CA ILE A 139 5.70 -9.38 17.64
C ILE A 139 7.01 -10.07 18.05
N GLU A 140 7.20 -11.34 17.68
CA GLU A 140 8.45 -12.08 17.87
C GLU A 140 9.30 -12.07 16.59
N ASP A 141 10.56 -12.48 16.70
CA ASP A 141 11.55 -12.43 15.61
C ASP A 141 11.09 -13.20 14.37
N TRP A 142 10.46 -14.36 14.55
CA TRP A 142 9.93 -15.16 13.45
C TRP A 142 8.73 -14.51 12.75
N ASP A 143 7.95 -13.69 13.47
CA ASP A 143 6.90 -12.88 12.85
C ASP A 143 7.53 -11.75 12.02
N ILE A 144 8.59 -11.10 12.54
CA ILE A 144 9.34 -10.07 11.81
C ILE A 144 9.91 -10.64 10.51
N GLU A 145 10.63 -11.77 10.58
CA GLU A 145 11.22 -12.43 9.41
C GLU A 145 10.16 -12.79 8.36
N ARG A 146 9.04 -13.37 8.79
CA ARG A 146 7.91 -13.69 7.90
C ARG A 146 7.33 -12.44 7.26
N ILE A 147 7.07 -11.39 8.02
CA ILE A 147 6.46 -10.16 7.51
C ILE A 147 7.40 -9.45 6.53
N VAL A 148 8.72 -9.47 6.77
CA VAL A 148 9.71 -8.98 5.80
C VAL A 148 9.63 -9.77 4.49
N ALA A 149 9.52 -11.10 4.56
CA ALA A 149 9.34 -11.93 3.37
C ALA A 149 8.00 -11.67 2.66
N ASP A 150 6.94 -11.34 3.42
CA ASP A 150 5.63 -10.97 2.90
C ASP A 150 5.69 -9.63 2.15
N TYR A 151 6.39 -8.61 2.69
CA TYR A 151 6.66 -7.35 1.96
C TYR A 151 7.44 -7.60 0.66
N ALA A 152 8.46 -8.47 0.69
CA ALA A 152 9.22 -8.83 -0.50
C ALA A 152 8.35 -9.52 -1.56
N SER A 153 7.51 -10.48 -1.14
CA SER A 153 6.57 -11.18 -2.02
C SER A 153 5.52 -10.25 -2.60
N ALA A 154 4.99 -9.32 -1.80
CA ALA A 154 4.09 -8.27 -2.26
C ALA A 154 4.76 -7.37 -3.32
N ALA A 155 6.00 -6.93 -3.09
CA ALA A 155 6.76 -6.14 -4.06
C ALA A 155 6.98 -6.90 -5.37
N GLN A 156 7.27 -8.20 -5.32
CA GLN A 156 7.39 -9.05 -6.51
C GLN A 156 6.07 -9.15 -7.29
N ARG A 157 4.92 -9.28 -6.61
CA ARG A 157 3.60 -9.27 -7.26
C ARG A 157 3.32 -7.93 -7.93
N CYS A 158 3.62 -6.81 -7.26
CA CYS A 158 3.50 -5.47 -7.84
C CYS A 158 4.35 -5.31 -9.10
N GLN A 159 5.60 -5.77 -9.06
CA GLN A 159 6.50 -5.76 -10.22
C GLN A 159 5.99 -6.66 -11.35
N ALA A 160 5.54 -7.88 -11.03
CA ALA A 160 4.99 -8.83 -12.01
C ALA A 160 3.71 -8.30 -12.68
N ALA A 161 2.94 -7.47 -11.98
CA ALA A 161 1.77 -6.77 -12.50
C ALA A 161 2.14 -5.51 -13.33
N GLY A 162 3.42 -5.18 -13.49
CA GLY A 162 3.84 -4.02 -14.28
C GLY A 162 3.69 -2.67 -13.59
N LEU A 163 3.53 -2.63 -12.26
CA LEU A 163 3.54 -1.36 -11.54
C LEU A 163 4.92 -0.70 -11.60
N ASP A 164 4.95 0.63 -11.72
CA ASP A 164 6.17 1.43 -11.83
C ASP A 164 6.92 1.57 -10.50
N GLY A 165 6.30 1.21 -9.38
CA GLY A 165 6.94 1.26 -8.07
C GLY A 165 6.00 0.96 -6.91
N ILE A 166 6.58 0.97 -5.72
CA ILE A 166 5.89 0.77 -4.45
C ILE A 166 6.26 1.88 -3.47
N GLU A 167 5.35 2.14 -2.55
CA GLU A 167 5.55 3.00 -1.38
C GLU A 167 5.27 2.19 -0.12
N PHE A 168 6.12 2.33 0.89
CA PHE A 168 5.84 1.79 2.22
C PHE A 168 5.05 2.80 3.03
N GLU A 169 3.89 2.38 3.55
CA GLU A 169 3.11 3.25 4.43
C GLU A 169 3.76 3.38 5.80
N SER A 170 3.80 4.63 6.30
CA SER A 170 4.36 4.99 7.59
C SER A 170 3.48 6.06 8.26
N TYR A 171 2.38 5.63 8.89
CA TYR A 171 1.39 6.51 9.52
C TYR A 171 0.69 5.85 10.73
N GLY A 172 1.49 5.31 11.64
CA GLY A 172 1.10 4.52 12.80
C GLY A 172 0.88 3.04 12.50
N HIS A 173 1.45 2.53 11.41
CA HIS A 173 1.36 1.15 10.94
C HIS A 173 2.45 0.30 11.60
N LEU A 174 2.58 -0.97 11.21
CA LEU A 174 3.51 -1.87 11.88
C LEU A 174 4.95 -1.34 11.86
N MET A 175 5.44 -0.96 10.67
CA MET A 175 6.84 -0.58 10.47
C MET A 175 7.23 0.64 11.30
N ASP A 176 6.47 1.73 11.20
CA ASP A 176 6.77 2.96 11.93
C ASP A 176 6.37 2.88 13.42
N GLY A 177 5.58 1.87 13.79
CA GLY A 177 5.33 1.48 15.17
C GLY A 177 6.60 1.08 15.93
N PHE A 178 7.65 0.62 15.25
CA PHE A 178 8.97 0.35 15.85
C PHE A 178 9.80 1.62 16.06
N TRP A 179 9.56 2.70 15.31
CA TRP A 179 10.38 3.90 15.36
C TRP A 179 10.06 4.82 16.54
N SER A 180 8.81 4.80 17.00
CA SER A 180 8.33 5.72 18.02
C SER A 180 8.42 5.12 19.42
N PRO A 181 9.06 5.81 20.40
CA PRO A 181 9.06 5.36 21.79
C PRO A 181 7.68 5.41 22.45
N ALA A 182 6.67 6.00 21.79
CA ALA A 182 5.28 5.96 22.25
C ALA A 182 4.58 4.62 21.93
N THR A 183 5.17 3.80 21.06
CA THR A 183 4.58 2.54 20.57
C THR A 183 5.54 1.35 20.62
N ASN A 184 6.85 1.61 20.71
CA ASN A 184 7.89 0.62 20.92
C ASN A 184 8.50 0.80 22.32
N HIS A 185 8.27 -0.18 23.20
CA HIS A 185 8.82 -0.30 24.54
C HIS A 185 9.68 -1.56 24.70
N ARG A 186 10.19 -2.10 23.58
CA ARG A 186 11.07 -3.27 23.60
C ARG A 186 12.40 -2.94 24.26
N ASP A 187 13.01 -3.96 24.83
CA ASP A 187 14.32 -3.94 25.48
C ASP A 187 15.34 -4.85 24.78
N ASP A 188 14.99 -5.35 23.59
CA ASP A 188 15.84 -6.11 22.68
C ASP A 188 16.43 -5.20 21.58
N GLU A 189 16.94 -5.79 20.49
CA GLU A 189 17.58 -5.07 19.40
C GLU A 189 16.62 -4.31 18.45
N PHE A 190 15.30 -4.38 18.66
CA PHE A 190 14.28 -3.86 17.74
C PHE A 190 13.51 -2.61 18.23
#